data_AF-A0A2S6RT14-F1
#
_entry.id   AF-A0A2S6RT14-F1
#
_cell.length_a   1.000
_cell.length_b   1.000
_cell.length_c   1.000
_cell.angle_alpha   90.00
_cell.angle_beta   90.00
_cell.angle_gamma   90.00
#
_symmetry.space_group_name_H-M   'P 1'
#
loop_
_entity.id
_entity.type
_entity.pdbx_description
1 polymer ?
#
loop_
_entity_poly.entity_id
_entity_poly.type
_entity_poly.pdbx_seq_one_letter_code
_entity_poly.pdbx_strand_id
1 'polypeptide(L)'
;MKIIQNFLLIFILFFFIIKDSFAGLGNTTLGPGGIKRDIEVNEIEEIEEIDQEEKDNESFNNQNFETIELKKIDLNTVGTLTEKQGGLGYDMWLGTEKNIILNYLKNLPINKESELAIDLIRKLLLSNADIKDSNGDNEIILTRINKLIELGDFENAKLLIDLIISNDENEEILRKQTEINLSLSNFDLVCSNIVEKRKKFKENFFWWKVEIFCQILNDESNKANLSLTLLKEKKDFSDENFFKIIDSLIYNEEIKDENLFNLDLLNLAMTRIANINIKEGYVLKEDPLFLTMIYRMPNVPIKLRIEAIEKSKKLLNLPTETIEEIYNSYEIDEKDKKISLDEDILLGYGTQAILFQMAISEENEEKKVKIINKALEIAAINGNFKLISKLNLNSLLEIKPSTKLVWFANNAVKSLLILNEIDAAMEWYKILKNEKDRNVEIFNNFAELWPIIELFILRDKGDNKYENVTQEEIIKILNKFQSKNENLNFDTLGFYLLEVFGVKINPEIWLINIDKEEIESKEFPNTSLISLLKLSSEQKRVGETILLILMNLETKNFNQLHPFFLQIVISSLNQIGLNDKSFDLAIETLIDL
;
A
#
# COMPACT_ATOMS: atom_id res chain seq x y z
N MET A 1 -42.25 -19.76 25.64
CA MET A 1 -42.48 -18.29 25.73
C MET A 1 -41.76 -17.58 26.87
N LYS A 2 -40.82 -18.22 27.61
CA LYS A 2 -39.95 -17.54 28.61
C LYS A 2 -38.47 -17.44 28.21
N ILE A 3 -38.07 -18.04 27.08
CA ILE A 3 -36.67 -18.01 26.58
C ILE A 3 -36.43 -16.81 25.64
N ILE A 4 -37.48 -16.28 25.02
CA ILE A 4 -37.40 -15.09 24.14
C ILE A 4 -37.27 -13.78 24.97
N GLN A 5 -37.71 -13.76 26.22
CA GLN A 5 -37.60 -12.59 27.10
C GLN A 5 -36.18 -12.38 27.67
N ASN A 6 -35.41 -13.45 27.89
CA ASN A 6 -34.03 -13.33 28.38
C ASN A 6 -33.03 -12.96 27.28
N PHE A 7 -33.32 -13.29 26.01
CA PHE A 7 -32.49 -12.82 24.89
C PHE A 7 -32.70 -11.32 24.61
N LEU A 8 -33.91 -10.80 24.83
CA LEU A 8 -34.18 -9.37 24.68
C LEU A 8 -33.54 -8.52 25.79
N LEU A 9 -33.44 -9.04 27.02
CA LEU A 9 -32.81 -8.30 28.13
C LEU A 9 -31.27 -8.21 28.02
N ILE A 10 -30.61 -9.24 27.46
CA ILE A 10 -29.16 -9.21 27.23
C ILE A 10 -28.81 -8.30 26.05
N PHE A 11 -29.69 -8.19 25.05
CA PHE A 11 -29.49 -7.28 23.91
C PHE A 11 -29.68 -5.79 24.30
N ILE A 12 -30.53 -5.50 25.29
CA ILE A 12 -30.76 -4.13 25.78
C ILE A 12 -29.63 -3.66 26.73
N LEU A 13 -28.96 -4.57 27.44
CA LEU A 13 -27.86 -4.23 28.35
C LEU A 13 -26.52 -3.97 27.64
N PHE A 14 -26.32 -4.49 26.42
CA PHE A 14 -25.12 -4.19 25.63
C PHE A 14 -25.14 -2.81 24.96
N PHE A 15 -26.32 -2.18 24.85
CA PHE A 15 -26.46 -0.84 24.25
C PHE A 15 -26.15 0.32 25.22
N PHE A 16 -25.89 0.06 26.50
CA PHE A 16 -25.69 1.10 27.51
C PHE A 16 -24.25 1.28 28.03
N ILE A 17 -23.24 0.62 27.45
CA ILE A 17 -21.84 0.73 27.93
C ILE A 17 -20.87 1.38 26.93
N ILE A 18 -21.33 1.88 25.78
CA ILE A 18 -20.48 2.72 24.91
C ILE A 18 -21.17 4.06 24.70
N LYS A 19 -21.24 4.83 25.77
CA LYS A 19 -21.43 6.28 25.71
C LYS A 19 -20.41 6.87 26.66
N ASP A 20 -19.19 7.04 26.16
CA ASP A 20 -18.38 8.23 26.37
C ASP A 20 -17.12 8.16 25.50
N SER A 21 -16.74 9.34 24.99
CA SER A 21 -15.53 9.67 24.21
C SER A 21 -15.46 9.34 22.71
N PHE A 22 -16.46 9.71 21.91
CA PHE A 22 -16.24 10.21 20.54
C PHE A 22 -17.36 11.19 20.17
N ALA A 23 -17.09 12.49 20.35
CA ALA A 23 -17.95 13.53 19.83
C ALA A 23 -17.64 13.74 18.34
N GLY A 24 -18.65 13.65 17.47
CA GLY A 24 -18.61 14.22 16.12
C GLY A 24 -18.50 13.29 14.92
N LEU A 25 -18.97 12.04 14.98
CA LEU A 25 -19.16 11.22 13.77
C LEU A 25 -20.54 10.54 13.82
N GLY A 26 -21.47 11.00 12.97
CA GLY A 26 -22.78 10.39 12.78
C GLY A 26 -22.68 8.97 12.19
N ASN A 27 -23.77 8.22 12.29
CA ASN A 27 -23.83 6.82 11.86
C ASN A 27 -23.66 6.70 10.34
N THR A 28 -22.82 5.76 9.88
CA THR A 28 -22.60 5.44 8.47
C THR A 28 -23.38 4.20 8.04
N THR A 29 -24.08 4.28 6.90
CA THR A 29 -24.70 3.11 6.26
C THR A 29 -24.25 3.00 4.80
N LEU A 30 -23.89 1.78 4.38
CA LEU A 30 -23.45 1.45 3.02
C LEU A 30 -24.65 1.03 2.17
N GLY A 31 -24.82 1.65 1.00
CA GLY A 31 -25.83 1.27 0.02
C GLY A 31 -25.30 1.35 -1.42
N PRO A 32 -26.10 0.91 -2.42
CA PRO A 32 -25.70 0.85 -3.82
C PRO A 32 -25.33 2.21 -4.48
N GLY A 33 -25.49 3.33 -3.76
CA GLY A 33 -25.08 4.68 -4.15
C GLY A 33 -23.89 5.26 -3.37
N GLY A 34 -23.14 4.46 -2.60
CA GLY A 34 -22.01 4.94 -1.80
C GLY A 34 -22.36 5.30 -0.35
N ILE A 35 -21.38 5.88 0.36
CA ILE A 35 -21.48 6.20 1.80
C ILE A 35 -22.35 7.45 1.98
N LYS A 36 -23.51 7.31 2.63
CA LYS A 36 -24.26 8.45 3.16
C LYS A 36 -23.83 8.72 4.61
N ARG A 37 -23.54 9.99 4.91
CA ARG A 37 -23.31 10.49 6.27
C ARG A 37 -24.50 11.37 6.65
N ASP A 38 -25.22 11.00 7.69
CA ASP A 38 -26.20 11.89 8.31
C ASP A 38 -25.46 12.80 9.30
N ILE A 39 -25.39 14.09 8.98
CA ILE A 39 -24.82 15.11 9.88
C ILE A 39 -25.97 15.64 10.74
N GLU A 40 -26.03 15.24 12.01
CA GLU A 40 -26.85 15.96 13.00
C GLU A 40 -26.22 17.32 13.26
N VAL A 41 -26.90 18.38 12.82
CA VAL A 41 -26.57 19.77 13.15
C VAL A 41 -27.22 20.07 14.50
N ASN A 42 -26.44 20.12 15.57
CA ASN A 42 -26.91 20.72 16.82
C ASN A 42 -26.87 22.25 16.66
N GLU A 43 -28.00 22.90 16.95
CA GLU A 43 -28.08 24.36 17.07
C GLU A 43 -27.10 24.82 18.17
N ILE A 44 -26.28 25.81 17.86
CA ILE A 44 -25.33 26.43 18.79
C ILE A 44 -26.14 27.36 19.69
N GLU A 45 -26.10 27.15 21.01
CA GLU A 45 -26.64 28.08 22.00
C GLU A 45 -25.96 29.45 21.87
N GLU A 46 -26.77 30.51 21.74
CA GLU A 46 -26.35 31.90 21.82
C GLU A 46 -25.61 32.17 23.13
N ILE A 47 -24.35 32.58 23.05
CA ILE A 47 -23.61 33.11 24.19
C ILE A 47 -23.95 34.60 24.28
N GLU A 48 -24.57 34.99 25.40
CA GLU A 48 -24.94 36.36 25.76
C GLU A 48 -23.75 37.34 25.64
N GLU A 49 -23.95 38.41 24.87
CA GLU A 49 -23.10 39.59 24.84
C GLU A 49 -23.06 40.22 26.25
N ILE A 50 -21.87 40.28 26.85
CA ILE A 50 -21.61 41.17 27.99
C ILE A 50 -21.03 42.47 27.42
N ASP A 51 -21.94 43.41 27.17
CA ASP A 51 -21.66 44.84 27.03
C ASP A 51 -21.49 45.47 28.42
N GLN A 52 -20.26 45.91 28.74
CA GLN A 52 -19.86 46.95 29.72
C GLN A 52 -18.33 46.80 29.92
N GLU A 53 -17.44 47.76 29.65
CA GLU A 53 -17.49 49.20 29.88
C GLU A 53 -16.65 49.96 28.83
N GLU A 54 -17.29 50.85 28.07
CA GLU A 54 -16.61 52.03 27.52
C GLU A 54 -16.50 53.07 28.63
N LYS A 55 -15.30 53.22 29.21
CA LYS A 55 -14.73 54.47 29.73
C LYS A 55 -13.35 54.18 30.32
N ASP A 56 -12.32 54.43 29.53
CA ASP A 56 -11.13 55.20 29.92
C ASP A 56 -10.19 55.30 28.71
N ASN A 57 -10.56 56.20 27.79
CA ASN A 57 -9.66 56.71 26.76
C ASN A 57 -8.83 57.85 27.36
N GLU A 58 -7.82 57.53 28.18
CA GLU A 58 -6.69 58.43 28.42
C GLU A 58 -5.37 57.65 28.38
N SER A 59 -4.66 57.86 27.27
CA SER A 59 -3.21 57.68 27.06
C SER A 59 -2.52 56.49 27.75
N PHE A 60 -2.52 55.33 27.09
CA PHE A 60 -1.37 54.43 27.16
C PHE A 60 -0.53 54.58 25.90
N ASN A 61 0.59 55.29 26.07
CA ASN A 61 1.66 55.46 25.11
C ASN A 61 2.13 54.11 24.55
N ASN A 62 2.25 54.06 23.22
CA ASN A 62 3.11 53.19 22.41
C ASN A 62 4.03 52.26 23.23
N GLN A 63 3.59 51.02 23.39
CA GLN A 63 4.51 49.90 23.38
C GLN A 63 4.44 49.24 22.01
N ASN A 64 5.61 49.10 21.40
CA ASN A 64 5.85 48.51 20.10
C ASN A 64 5.15 47.14 19.98
N PHE A 65 4.01 47.09 19.31
CA PHE A 65 3.54 45.85 18.70
C PHE A 65 4.22 45.75 17.34
N GLU A 66 5.27 44.93 17.25
CA GLU A 66 5.70 44.40 15.96
C GLU A 66 4.59 43.46 15.48
N THR A 67 3.71 43.97 14.62
CA THR A 67 2.88 43.12 13.78
C THR A 67 3.80 42.42 12.80
N ILE A 68 4.25 41.22 13.16
CA ILE A 68 4.92 40.32 12.23
C ILE A 68 3.82 39.85 11.27
N GLU A 69 3.82 40.36 10.03
CA GLU A 69 3.05 39.72 8.96
C GLU A 69 3.49 38.26 8.89
N LEU A 70 2.54 37.35 9.15
CA LEU A 70 2.78 35.93 8.95
C LEU A 70 3.15 35.74 7.47
N LYS A 71 4.42 35.42 7.23
CA LYS A 71 4.90 35.10 5.89
C LYS A 71 4.00 34.02 5.29
N LYS A 72 3.66 34.18 4.01
CA LYS A 72 2.92 33.16 3.24
C LYS A 72 3.61 31.81 3.47
N ILE A 73 2.84 30.82 3.91
CA ILE A 73 3.34 29.46 4.16
C ILE A 73 3.93 28.95 2.85
N ASP A 74 5.18 28.50 2.90
CA ASP A 74 5.78 27.81 1.75
C ASP A 74 5.18 26.41 1.62
N LEU A 75 4.48 26.19 0.51
CA LEU A 75 3.74 24.96 0.24
C LEU A 75 4.65 23.73 0.18
N ASN A 76 5.95 23.92 -0.12
CA ASN A 76 6.90 22.81 -0.15
C ASN A 76 7.25 22.27 1.24
N THR A 77 7.02 23.05 2.31
CA THR A 77 7.32 22.65 3.70
C THR A 77 6.19 21.87 4.37
N VAL A 78 4.99 21.90 3.78
CA VAL A 78 3.77 21.30 4.33
C VAL A 78 3.88 19.78 4.32
N GLY A 79 3.35 19.12 5.35
CA GLY A 79 3.30 17.67 5.48
C GLY A 79 2.26 17.25 6.51
N THR A 80 1.78 16.01 6.42
CA THR A 80 0.78 15.44 7.34
C THR A 80 1.42 14.68 8.50
N LEU A 81 2.72 14.33 8.40
CA LEU A 81 3.45 13.63 9.45
C LEU A 81 4.40 14.60 10.17
N THR A 82 4.18 14.72 11.47
CA THR A 82 5.18 15.27 12.41
C THR A 82 6.14 14.18 12.88
N GLU A 83 7.27 14.56 13.46
CA GLU A 83 8.22 13.62 14.08
C GLU A 83 7.55 12.70 15.12
N LYS A 84 6.64 13.25 15.94
CA LYS A 84 5.87 12.47 16.94
C LYS A 84 4.93 11.43 16.32
N GLN A 85 4.51 11.66 15.08
CA GLN A 85 3.67 10.75 14.30
C GLN A 85 4.51 9.83 13.39
N GLY A 86 5.84 9.79 13.60
CA GLY A 86 6.75 8.93 12.85
C GLY A 86 7.33 9.54 11.57
N GLY A 87 7.14 10.85 11.35
CA GLY A 87 7.82 11.63 10.33
C GLY A 87 9.32 11.77 10.58
N LEU A 88 10.05 12.27 9.58
CA LEU A 88 11.52 12.26 9.55
C LEU A 88 12.18 13.48 10.22
N GLY A 89 11.39 14.36 10.84
CA GLY A 89 11.86 15.60 11.47
C GLY A 89 11.86 16.79 10.51
N TYR A 90 11.71 17.98 11.08
CA TYR A 90 11.64 19.23 10.30
C TYR A 90 12.97 19.56 9.60
N ASP A 91 14.08 19.04 10.11
CA ASP A 91 15.44 19.23 9.62
C ASP A 91 15.93 18.07 8.72
N MET A 92 15.04 17.18 8.25
CA MET A 92 15.45 16.01 7.44
C MET A 92 16.24 16.35 6.17
N TRP A 93 16.11 17.58 5.66
CA TRP A 93 16.81 18.09 4.48
C TRP A 93 18.06 18.93 4.80
N LEU A 94 18.44 19.01 6.09
CA LEU A 94 19.60 19.78 6.51
C LEU A 94 20.87 19.25 5.83
N GLY A 95 21.56 20.14 5.12
CA GLY A 95 22.79 19.80 4.37
C GLY A 95 22.56 19.30 2.94
N THR A 96 21.31 19.18 2.48
CA THR A 96 20.96 18.80 1.10
C THR A 96 20.40 20.00 0.34
N GLU A 97 20.91 20.26 -0.86
CA GLU A 97 20.47 21.39 -1.68
C GLU A 97 19.10 21.14 -2.33
N LYS A 98 18.26 22.19 -2.46
CA LYS A 98 16.92 22.12 -3.07
C LYS A 98 16.91 21.38 -4.41
N ASN A 99 17.87 21.68 -5.30
CA ASN A 99 17.95 21.07 -6.63
C ASN A 99 18.23 19.57 -6.57
N ILE A 100 19.01 19.12 -5.58
CA ILE A 100 19.27 17.70 -5.34
C ILE A 100 17.99 17.02 -4.86
N ILE A 101 17.30 17.61 -3.88
CA ILE A 101 16.03 17.10 -3.34
C ILE A 101 15.01 16.93 -4.47
N LEU A 102 14.80 17.98 -5.26
CA LEU A 102 13.85 17.97 -6.37
C LEU A 102 14.23 16.94 -7.44
N ASN A 103 15.51 16.87 -7.82
CA ASN A 103 15.98 15.91 -8.83
C ASN A 103 15.79 14.46 -8.35
N TYR A 104 16.11 14.16 -7.10
CA TYR A 104 15.94 12.82 -6.54
C TYR A 104 14.46 12.46 -6.35
N LEU A 105 13.61 13.39 -5.89
CA LEU A 105 12.17 13.15 -5.77
C LEU A 105 11.51 12.88 -7.13
N LYS A 106 11.86 13.65 -8.18
CA LYS A 106 11.32 13.43 -9.53
C LYS A 106 11.70 12.06 -10.09
N ASN A 107 12.95 11.66 -9.87
CA ASN A 107 13.50 10.39 -10.35
C ASN A 107 13.32 9.23 -9.37
N LEU A 108 12.59 9.44 -8.25
CA LEU A 108 12.36 8.42 -7.24
C LEU A 108 11.56 7.27 -7.87
N PRO A 109 12.14 6.06 -7.99
CA PRO A 109 11.38 4.90 -8.42
C PRO A 109 10.33 4.57 -7.36
N ILE A 110 9.11 4.25 -7.79
CA ILE A 110 8.06 3.81 -6.89
C ILE A 110 8.08 2.29 -6.85
N ASN A 111 8.78 1.75 -5.85
CA ASN A 111 8.67 0.36 -5.49
C ASN A 111 7.30 0.13 -4.82
N LYS A 112 6.54 -0.84 -5.35
CA LYS A 112 5.16 -1.17 -4.93
C LYS A 112 5.07 -2.55 -4.26
N GLU A 113 6.20 -3.17 -3.99
CA GLU A 113 6.34 -4.54 -3.54
C GLU A 113 7.01 -4.63 -2.19
N SER A 114 7.94 -3.76 -1.86
CA SER A 114 8.63 -3.75 -0.57
C SER A 114 7.87 -2.92 0.47
N GLU A 115 7.51 -3.50 1.62
CA GLU A 115 6.78 -2.78 2.67
C GLU A 115 7.63 -1.67 3.26
N LEU A 116 8.90 -1.97 3.54
CA LEU A 116 9.84 -0.99 4.03
C LEU A 116 10.04 0.13 3.01
N ALA A 117 10.18 -0.18 1.72
CA ALA A 117 10.34 0.86 0.70
C ALA A 117 9.10 1.76 0.65
N ILE A 118 7.90 1.18 0.67
CA ILE A 118 6.63 1.92 0.71
C ILE A 118 6.57 2.80 1.97
N ASP A 119 6.90 2.27 3.15
CA ASP A 119 6.92 3.04 4.41
C ASP A 119 7.93 4.20 4.36
N LEU A 120 9.14 3.95 3.87
CA LEU A 120 10.17 4.99 3.71
C LEU A 120 9.74 6.06 2.71
N ILE A 121 9.15 5.68 1.57
CA ILE A 121 8.58 6.63 0.60
C ILE A 121 7.48 7.45 1.27
N ARG A 122 6.53 6.83 1.98
CA ARG A 122 5.45 7.56 2.67
C ARG A 122 6.00 8.55 3.69
N LYS A 123 6.93 8.13 4.54
CA LYS A 123 7.60 9.01 5.50
C LYS A 123 8.29 10.18 4.81
N LEU A 124 9.03 9.92 3.73
CA LEU A 124 9.70 10.95 2.94
C LEU A 124 8.72 11.95 2.32
N LEU A 125 7.62 11.47 1.74
CA LEU A 125 6.65 12.28 1.02
C LEU A 125 5.64 12.99 1.92
N LEU A 126 5.47 12.57 3.17
CA LEU A 126 4.44 13.11 4.08
C LEU A 126 5.00 13.89 5.26
N SER A 127 6.31 13.81 5.54
CA SER A 127 6.93 14.60 6.60
C SER A 127 6.82 16.10 6.32
N ASN A 128 6.57 16.89 7.37
CA ASN A 128 6.75 18.33 7.32
C ASN A 128 8.25 18.65 7.45
N ALA A 129 8.79 19.46 6.55
CA ALA A 129 10.25 19.68 6.50
C ALA A 129 10.61 21.05 5.96
N ASP A 130 11.64 21.67 6.54
CA ASP A 130 12.24 22.88 6.00
C ASP A 130 13.03 22.56 4.73
N ILE A 131 12.92 23.45 3.74
CA ILE A 131 13.69 23.36 2.50
C ILE A 131 14.31 24.72 2.26
N LYS A 132 15.62 24.80 2.44
CA LYS A 132 16.35 26.05 2.25
C LYS A 132 16.19 26.54 0.81
N ASP A 133 15.96 27.85 0.65
CA ASP A 133 15.84 28.55 -0.63
C ASP A 133 14.66 28.08 -1.52
N SER A 134 13.59 27.56 -0.91
CA SER A 134 12.39 27.04 -1.60
C SER A 134 11.55 28.10 -2.33
N ASN A 135 11.62 29.38 -1.95
CA ASN A 135 11.11 30.56 -2.67
C ASN A 135 9.76 30.43 -3.41
N GLY A 136 8.79 29.68 -2.87
CA GLY A 136 7.38 29.74 -3.28
C GLY A 136 7.00 29.12 -4.63
N ASP A 137 7.85 28.26 -5.22
CA ASP A 137 7.39 27.37 -6.31
C ASP A 137 6.60 26.18 -5.76
N ASN A 138 5.74 25.57 -6.58
CA ASN A 138 4.89 24.44 -6.15
C ASN A 138 5.47 23.07 -6.58
N GLU A 139 6.73 23.05 -7.03
CA GLU A 139 7.26 21.93 -7.78
C GLU A 139 7.53 20.70 -6.89
N ILE A 140 8.05 20.92 -5.67
CA ILE A 140 8.33 19.83 -4.73
C ILE A 140 7.01 19.26 -4.20
N ILE A 141 6.06 20.10 -3.80
CA ILE A 141 4.75 19.63 -3.30
C ILE A 141 3.97 18.87 -4.37
N LEU A 142 3.96 19.36 -5.61
CA LEU A 142 3.35 18.66 -6.74
C LEU A 142 4.04 17.32 -7.02
N THR A 143 5.38 17.28 -6.96
CA THR A 143 6.15 16.04 -7.11
C THR A 143 5.77 15.03 -6.01
N ARG A 144 5.61 15.47 -4.75
CA ARG A 144 5.18 14.61 -3.65
C ARG A 144 3.78 14.04 -3.87
N ILE A 145 2.83 14.87 -4.31
CA ILE A 145 1.47 14.44 -4.65
C ILE A 145 1.50 13.40 -5.79
N ASN A 146 2.24 13.66 -6.86
CA ASN A 146 2.36 12.72 -7.97
C ASN A 146 2.97 11.39 -7.54
N LYS A 147 4.02 11.42 -6.69
CA LYS A 147 4.65 10.21 -6.16
C LYS A 147 3.72 9.42 -5.23
N LEU A 148 2.88 10.08 -4.43
CA LEU A 148 1.84 9.40 -3.63
C LEU A 148 0.77 8.75 -4.53
N ILE A 149 0.38 9.41 -5.63
CA ILE A 149 -0.54 8.84 -6.62
C ILE A 149 0.08 7.65 -7.35
N GLU A 150 1.34 7.76 -7.78
CA GLU A 150 2.10 6.64 -8.36
C GLU A 150 2.22 5.47 -7.39
N LEU A 151 2.33 5.75 -6.09
CA LEU A 151 2.30 4.79 -4.98
C LEU A 151 0.89 4.27 -4.64
N GLY A 152 -0.16 4.75 -5.29
CA GLY A 152 -1.54 4.37 -4.98
C GLY A 152 -2.06 4.84 -3.62
N ASP A 153 -1.30 5.65 -2.88
CA ASP A 153 -1.67 6.20 -1.58
C ASP A 153 -2.53 7.47 -1.76
N PHE A 154 -3.72 7.27 -2.31
CA PHE A 154 -4.65 8.36 -2.65
C PHE A 154 -5.20 9.07 -1.43
N GLU A 155 -5.34 8.37 -0.31
CA GLU A 155 -5.80 8.96 0.94
C GLU A 155 -4.80 10.00 1.42
N ASN A 156 -3.50 9.66 1.50
CA ASN A 156 -2.50 10.62 1.92
C ASN A 156 -2.20 11.68 0.86
N ALA A 157 -2.30 11.35 -0.44
CA ALA A 157 -2.24 12.36 -1.50
C ALA A 157 -3.34 13.42 -1.30
N LYS A 158 -4.58 13.00 -1.02
CA LYS A 158 -5.70 13.90 -0.77
C LYS A 158 -5.51 14.72 0.51
N LEU A 159 -5.06 14.10 1.61
CA LEU A 159 -4.77 14.83 2.84
C LEU A 159 -3.72 15.94 2.61
N LEU A 160 -2.67 15.63 1.85
CA LEU A 160 -1.63 16.61 1.50
C LEU A 160 -2.18 17.75 0.62
N ILE A 161 -3.05 17.41 -0.34
CA ILE A 161 -3.76 18.38 -1.18
C ILE A 161 -4.68 19.29 -0.34
N ASP A 162 -5.42 18.72 0.61
CA ASP A 162 -6.38 19.47 1.42
C ASP A 162 -5.69 20.49 2.35
N LEU A 163 -4.44 20.24 2.75
CA LEU A 163 -3.62 21.20 3.52
C LEU A 163 -3.22 22.46 2.73
N ILE A 164 -3.24 22.41 1.39
CA ILE A 164 -2.79 23.50 0.53
C ILE A 164 -3.93 24.17 -0.25
N ILE A 165 -5.11 23.53 -0.32
CA ILE A 165 -6.25 23.97 -1.14
C ILE A 165 -6.98 25.22 -0.62
N SER A 166 -6.60 25.79 0.52
CA SER A 166 -7.13 27.10 0.94
C SER A 166 -6.85 28.24 -0.07
N ASN A 167 -6.00 28.00 -1.07
CA ASN A 167 -5.60 28.98 -2.08
C ASN A 167 -6.20 28.78 -3.50
N ASP A 168 -6.98 27.73 -3.81
CA ASP A 168 -7.70 27.48 -5.08
C ASP A 168 -6.96 27.76 -6.44
N GLU A 169 -5.66 28.06 -6.45
CA GLU A 169 -4.97 28.68 -7.59
C GLU A 169 -4.31 27.68 -8.55
N ASN A 170 -3.90 26.51 -8.06
CA ASN A 170 -3.09 25.59 -8.86
C ASN A 170 -3.96 24.57 -9.61
N GLU A 171 -4.14 24.79 -10.91
CA GLU A 171 -4.91 23.93 -11.81
C GLU A 171 -4.47 22.47 -11.76
N GLU A 172 -3.16 22.22 -11.73
CA GLU A 172 -2.62 20.86 -11.81
C GLU A 172 -2.96 20.06 -10.56
N ILE A 173 -2.87 20.68 -9.38
CA ILE A 173 -3.24 20.08 -8.10
C ILE A 173 -4.75 19.78 -8.05
N LEU A 174 -5.58 20.73 -8.49
CA LEU A 174 -7.03 20.52 -8.59
C LEU A 174 -7.39 19.41 -9.57
N ARG A 175 -6.65 19.30 -10.68
CA ARG A 175 -6.81 18.20 -11.63
C ARG A 175 -6.46 16.87 -10.97
N LYS A 176 -5.35 16.77 -10.24
CA LYS A 176 -4.96 15.56 -9.50
C LYS A 176 -6.00 15.16 -8.46
N GLN A 177 -6.56 16.12 -7.72
CA GLN A 177 -7.65 15.87 -6.77
C GLN A 177 -8.89 15.31 -7.50
N THR A 178 -9.21 15.85 -8.68
CA THR A 178 -10.36 15.40 -9.49
C THR A 178 -10.13 13.99 -10.05
N GLU A 179 -8.93 13.69 -10.54
CA GLU A 179 -8.53 12.36 -11.03
C GLU A 179 -8.61 11.29 -9.93
N ILE A 180 -8.14 11.60 -8.71
CA ILE A 180 -8.30 10.75 -7.52
C ILE A 180 -9.79 10.49 -7.24
N ASN A 181 -10.61 11.54 -7.19
CA ASN A 181 -12.03 11.39 -6.89
C ASN A 181 -12.80 10.61 -7.98
N LEU A 182 -12.42 10.75 -9.25
CA LEU A 182 -12.95 9.92 -10.35
C LEU A 182 -12.63 8.44 -10.13
N SER A 183 -11.36 8.11 -9.85
CA SER A 183 -10.90 6.75 -9.60
C SER A 183 -11.64 6.10 -8.43
N LEU A 184 -11.84 6.84 -7.33
CA LEU A 184 -12.56 6.39 -6.14
C LEU A 184 -14.09 6.38 -6.31
N SER A 185 -14.61 6.89 -7.43
CA SER A 185 -16.04 7.08 -7.71
C SER A 185 -16.75 8.06 -6.75
N ASN A 186 -16.01 9.04 -6.23
CA ASN A 186 -16.54 10.11 -5.38
C ASN A 186 -17.11 11.25 -6.25
N PHE A 187 -18.16 10.96 -7.03
CA PHE A 187 -18.66 11.90 -8.05
C PHE A 187 -19.18 13.23 -7.47
N ASP A 188 -19.73 13.23 -6.25
CA ASP A 188 -20.12 14.47 -5.57
C ASP A 188 -18.93 15.42 -5.39
N LEU A 189 -17.76 14.88 -5.03
CA LEU A 189 -16.52 15.66 -4.89
C LEU A 189 -15.96 16.09 -6.25
N VAL A 190 -16.10 15.26 -7.29
CA VAL A 190 -15.72 15.63 -8.67
C VAL A 190 -16.54 16.83 -9.14
N CYS A 191 -17.85 16.83 -8.86
CA CYS A 191 -18.78 17.87 -9.32
C CYS A 191 -18.78 19.13 -8.46
N SER A 192 -18.17 19.09 -7.27
CA SER A 192 -18.02 20.25 -6.40
C SER A 192 -17.25 21.39 -7.08
N ASN A 193 -17.88 22.57 -7.10
CA ASN A 193 -17.39 23.81 -7.71
C ASN A 193 -16.95 23.67 -9.18
N ILE A 194 -17.47 22.69 -9.93
CA ILE A 194 -17.01 22.42 -11.30
C ILE A 194 -17.24 23.59 -12.25
N VAL A 195 -18.35 24.31 -12.09
CA VAL A 195 -18.66 25.50 -12.89
C VAL A 195 -17.62 26.60 -12.66
N GLU A 196 -17.16 26.77 -11.42
CA GLU A 196 -16.12 27.75 -11.07
C GLU A 196 -14.76 27.34 -11.63
N LYS A 197 -14.38 26.07 -11.46
CA LYS A 197 -13.15 25.50 -12.04
C LYS A 197 -13.11 25.67 -13.56
N ARG A 198 -14.18 25.31 -14.27
CA ARG A 198 -14.30 25.53 -15.74
C ARG A 198 -14.30 27.01 -16.12
N LYS A 199 -14.76 27.93 -15.25
CA LYS A 199 -14.70 29.39 -15.49
C LYS A 199 -13.29 29.91 -15.31
N LYS A 200 -12.54 29.35 -14.37
CA LYS A 200 -11.16 29.72 -14.09
C LYS A 200 -10.22 29.19 -15.17
N PHE A 201 -10.38 27.93 -15.56
CA PHE A 201 -9.49 27.20 -16.48
C PHE A 201 -10.15 26.96 -17.84
N LYS A 202 -10.58 28.04 -18.50
CA LYS A 202 -11.46 27.97 -19.70
C LYS A 202 -10.86 27.24 -20.90
N GLU A 203 -9.54 27.29 -21.04
CA GLU A 203 -8.81 26.70 -22.18
C GLU A 203 -8.57 25.21 -22.02
N ASN A 204 -8.73 24.65 -20.81
CA ASN A 204 -8.51 23.23 -20.57
C ASN A 204 -9.81 22.43 -20.72
N PHE A 205 -9.90 21.66 -21.80
CA PHE A 205 -11.05 20.82 -22.12
C PHE A 205 -11.35 19.73 -21.08
N PHE A 206 -10.40 19.37 -20.21
CA PHE A 206 -10.67 18.46 -19.09
C PHE A 206 -11.84 18.97 -18.24
N TRP A 207 -11.83 20.24 -17.85
CA TRP A 207 -12.88 20.83 -17.01
C TRP A 207 -14.23 20.94 -17.74
N TRP A 208 -14.21 21.10 -19.06
CA TRP A 208 -15.43 21.05 -19.88
C TRP A 208 -16.03 19.64 -19.87
N LYS A 209 -15.22 18.60 -20.12
CA LYS A 209 -15.70 17.21 -20.11
C LYS A 209 -16.27 16.83 -18.74
N VAL A 210 -15.60 17.23 -17.64
CA VAL A 210 -16.07 16.97 -16.27
C VAL A 210 -17.37 17.75 -15.97
N GLU A 211 -17.49 19.02 -16.39
CA GLU A 211 -18.74 19.79 -16.22
C GLU A 211 -19.92 19.12 -16.95
N ILE A 212 -19.72 18.66 -18.20
CA ILE A 212 -20.75 17.95 -18.96
C ILE A 212 -21.14 16.64 -18.25
N PHE A 213 -20.16 15.86 -17.79
CA PHE A 213 -20.41 14.63 -17.02
C PHE A 213 -21.24 14.91 -15.76
N CYS A 214 -20.89 15.97 -15.02
CA CYS A 214 -21.63 16.39 -13.83
C CYS A 214 -23.05 16.89 -14.13
N GLN A 215 -23.28 17.55 -15.28
CA GLN A 215 -24.63 17.91 -15.71
C GLN A 215 -25.48 16.66 -15.98
N ILE A 216 -24.90 15.60 -16.56
CA ILE A 216 -25.60 14.32 -16.77
C ILE A 216 -25.94 13.64 -15.45
N LEU A 217 -24.98 13.58 -14.50
CA LEU A 217 -25.23 13.00 -13.17
C LEU A 217 -26.34 13.71 -12.39
N ASN A 218 -26.58 14.99 -12.68
CA ASN A 218 -27.63 15.81 -12.07
C ASN A 218 -28.93 15.84 -12.90
N ASP A 219 -29.11 14.93 -13.86
CA ASP A 219 -30.27 14.86 -14.76
C ASP A 219 -30.50 16.14 -15.60
N GLU A 220 -29.45 16.95 -15.82
CA GLU A 220 -29.51 18.19 -16.58
C GLU A 220 -29.20 18.00 -18.08
N SER A 221 -29.78 16.98 -18.72
CA SER A 221 -29.43 16.54 -20.08
C SER A 221 -29.50 17.65 -21.14
N ASN A 222 -30.44 18.60 -21.02
CA ASN A 222 -30.52 19.75 -21.93
C ASN A 222 -29.31 20.69 -21.81
N LYS A 223 -28.83 20.93 -20.58
CA LYS A 223 -27.61 21.72 -20.35
C LYS A 223 -26.38 20.97 -20.81
N ALA A 224 -26.32 19.66 -20.55
CA ALA A 224 -25.25 18.78 -21.05
C ALA A 224 -25.16 18.82 -22.57
N ASN A 225 -26.30 18.69 -23.26
CA ASN A 225 -26.33 18.72 -24.72
C ASN A 225 -25.90 20.09 -25.30
N LEU A 226 -26.32 21.20 -24.69
CA LEU A 226 -25.85 22.53 -25.08
C LEU A 226 -24.34 22.67 -24.87
N SER A 227 -23.83 22.29 -23.70
CA SER A 227 -22.40 22.34 -23.36
C SER A 227 -21.56 21.46 -24.30
N LEU A 228 -22.07 20.28 -24.65
CA LEU A 228 -21.47 19.38 -25.63
C LEU A 228 -21.44 19.98 -27.04
N THR A 229 -22.53 20.62 -27.48
CA THR A 229 -22.58 21.31 -28.78
C THR A 229 -21.54 22.42 -28.85
N LEU A 230 -21.43 23.23 -27.78
CA LEU A 230 -20.41 24.29 -27.69
C LEU A 230 -18.98 23.72 -27.68
N LEU A 231 -18.77 22.57 -27.05
CA LEU A 231 -17.47 21.89 -27.05
C LEU A 231 -17.12 21.33 -28.44
N LYS A 232 -18.09 20.77 -29.17
CA LYS A 232 -17.93 20.26 -30.56
C LYS A 232 -17.54 21.37 -31.54
N GLU A 233 -17.91 22.63 -31.27
CA GLU A 233 -17.52 23.78 -32.11
C GLU A 233 -16.06 24.23 -31.90
N LYS A 234 -15.37 23.74 -30.85
CA LYS A 234 -13.97 24.08 -30.58
C LYS A 234 -13.06 23.32 -31.55
N LYS A 235 -12.39 24.07 -32.43
CA LYS A 235 -11.52 23.53 -33.50
C LYS A 235 -10.40 22.61 -33.00
N ASP A 236 -9.93 22.82 -31.78
CA ASP A 236 -8.78 22.10 -31.21
C ASP A 236 -9.18 20.92 -30.30
N PHE A 237 -10.48 20.61 -30.18
CA PHE A 237 -10.96 19.50 -29.35
C PHE A 237 -11.29 18.26 -30.18
N SER A 238 -10.71 17.12 -29.83
CA SER A 238 -11.02 15.81 -30.40
C SER A 238 -10.85 14.71 -29.35
N ASP A 239 -11.93 13.98 -29.05
CA ASP A 239 -11.93 12.82 -28.16
C ASP A 239 -13.07 11.87 -28.58
N GLU A 240 -12.73 10.88 -29.41
CA GLU A 240 -13.70 9.94 -29.99
C GLU A 240 -14.41 9.11 -28.90
N ASN A 241 -13.68 8.63 -27.90
CA ASN A 241 -14.25 7.85 -26.81
C ASN A 241 -15.24 8.68 -25.99
N PHE A 242 -14.88 9.93 -25.67
CA PHE A 242 -15.78 10.83 -24.96
C PHE A 242 -17.08 11.06 -25.75
N PHE A 243 -16.99 11.36 -27.05
CA PHE A 243 -18.18 11.59 -27.87
C PHE A 243 -19.10 10.36 -27.96
N LYS A 244 -18.53 9.17 -28.16
CA LYS A 244 -19.32 7.94 -28.20
C LYS A 244 -20.07 7.68 -26.90
N ILE A 245 -19.38 7.78 -25.77
CA ILE A 245 -19.96 7.47 -24.47
C ILE A 245 -20.94 8.56 -24.04
N ILE A 246 -20.64 9.84 -24.30
CA ILE A 246 -21.54 10.95 -23.92
C ILE A 246 -22.83 10.95 -24.76
N ASP A 247 -22.76 10.62 -26.05
CA ASP A 247 -23.96 10.53 -26.89
C ASP A 247 -24.85 9.37 -26.40
N SER A 248 -24.28 8.24 -25.99
CA SER A 248 -25.03 7.15 -25.33
C SER A 248 -25.72 7.61 -24.03
N LEU A 249 -25.03 8.40 -23.19
CA LEU A 249 -25.61 8.95 -21.95
C LEU A 249 -26.71 9.99 -22.17
N ILE A 250 -26.61 10.82 -23.22
CA ILE A 250 -27.57 11.88 -23.51
C ILE A 250 -28.81 11.34 -24.24
N TYR A 251 -28.59 10.44 -25.20
CA TYR A 251 -29.63 9.97 -26.11
C TYR A 251 -30.16 8.56 -25.77
N ASN A 252 -29.62 7.92 -24.74
CA ASN A 252 -29.92 6.53 -24.35
C ASN A 252 -29.69 5.53 -25.51
N GLU A 253 -28.68 5.80 -26.35
CA GLU A 253 -28.31 4.91 -27.45
C GLU A 253 -27.47 3.75 -26.92
N GLU A 254 -27.87 2.51 -27.25
CA GLU A 254 -27.10 1.32 -26.89
C GLU A 254 -25.80 1.25 -27.71
N ILE A 255 -24.65 1.28 -27.04
CA ILE A 255 -23.37 0.99 -27.68
C ILE A 255 -23.23 -0.53 -27.81
N LYS A 256 -23.47 -1.06 -29.01
CA LYS A 256 -23.30 -2.48 -29.32
C LYS A 256 -21.94 -2.75 -29.95
N ASP A 257 -21.17 -3.59 -29.26
CA ASP A 257 -20.07 -4.37 -29.83
C ASP A 257 -18.87 -3.59 -30.40
N GLU A 258 -18.72 -2.31 -30.10
CA GLU A 258 -17.48 -1.58 -30.40
C GLU A 258 -16.43 -1.78 -29.32
N ASN A 259 -15.17 -1.92 -29.74
CA ASN A 259 -14.07 -2.01 -28.80
C ASN A 259 -13.70 -0.61 -28.32
N LEU A 260 -14.09 -0.28 -27.08
CA LEU A 260 -13.54 0.87 -26.37
C LEU A 260 -12.09 0.55 -25.99
N PHE A 261 -11.15 1.28 -26.59
CA PHE A 261 -9.73 1.14 -26.32
C PHE A 261 -9.16 2.40 -25.69
N ASN A 262 -8.13 2.25 -24.87
CA ASN A 262 -7.34 3.36 -24.32
C ASN A 262 -8.20 4.46 -23.66
N LEU A 263 -9.20 4.05 -22.86
CA LEU A 263 -10.05 4.99 -22.12
C LEU A 263 -9.21 5.86 -21.18
N ASP A 264 -9.58 7.12 -21.02
CA ASP A 264 -9.10 7.95 -19.91
C ASP A 264 -9.95 7.70 -18.65
N LEU A 265 -9.57 8.26 -17.49
CA LEU A 265 -10.30 8.03 -16.23
C LEU A 265 -11.77 8.50 -16.30
N LEU A 266 -12.02 9.62 -17.00
CA LEU A 266 -13.37 10.17 -17.11
C LEU A 266 -14.23 9.30 -18.04
N ASN A 267 -13.71 8.90 -19.20
CA ASN A 267 -14.39 8.02 -20.13
C ASN A 267 -14.67 6.67 -19.46
N LEU A 268 -13.74 6.13 -18.67
CA LEU A 268 -13.96 4.93 -17.88
C LEU A 268 -15.04 5.13 -16.79
N ALA A 269 -15.15 6.31 -16.17
CA ALA A 269 -16.25 6.63 -15.24
C ALA A 269 -17.58 6.62 -15.96
N MET A 270 -17.61 7.23 -17.14
CA MET A 270 -18.80 7.36 -17.95
C MET A 270 -19.32 6.00 -18.44
N THR A 271 -18.45 5.02 -18.73
CA THR A 271 -18.93 3.66 -19.10
C THR A 271 -19.70 3.00 -17.98
N ARG A 272 -19.31 3.21 -16.71
CA ARG A 272 -20.06 2.71 -15.55
C ARG A 272 -21.45 3.33 -15.49
N ILE A 273 -21.55 4.65 -15.65
CA ILE A 273 -22.84 5.36 -15.60
C ILE A 273 -23.73 4.97 -16.78
N ALA A 274 -23.13 4.80 -17.96
CA ALA A 274 -23.83 4.36 -19.18
C ALA A 274 -24.17 2.86 -19.18
N ASN A 275 -23.74 2.11 -18.16
CA ASN A 275 -23.85 0.65 -18.10
C ASN A 275 -23.27 -0.07 -19.34
N ILE A 276 -22.18 0.47 -19.88
CA ILE A 276 -21.44 -0.12 -21.00
C ILE A 276 -20.49 -1.16 -20.45
N ASN A 277 -20.66 -2.42 -20.86
CA ASN A 277 -19.80 -3.51 -20.44
C ASN A 277 -18.40 -3.40 -21.07
N ILE A 278 -17.38 -3.50 -20.22
CA ILE A 278 -15.98 -3.61 -20.68
C ILE A 278 -15.73 -5.05 -21.14
N LYS A 279 -15.09 -5.24 -22.30
CA LYS A 279 -14.80 -6.58 -22.85
C LYS A 279 -13.67 -7.26 -22.08
N GLU A 280 -13.70 -8.59 -21.97
CA GLU A 280 -12.65 -9.37 -21.27
C GLU A 280 -11.24 -9.13 -21.84
N GLY A 281 -11.12 -8.82 -23.14
CA GLY A 281 -9.84 -8.52 -23.80
C GLY A 281 -9.31 -7.09 -23.60
N TYR A 282 -9.88 -6.31 -22.68
CA TYR A 282 -9.42 -4.94 -22.42
C TYR A 282 -8.03 -4.96 -21.77
N VAL A 283 -7.07 -4.27 -22.38
CA VAL A 283 -5.69 -4.18 -21.87
C VAL A 283 -5.63 -3.17 -20.74
N LEU A 284 -5.33 -3.65 -19.53
CA LEU A 284 -5.20 -2.80 -18.35
C LEU A 284 -3.93 -1.93 -18.43
N LYS A 285 -4.10 -0.64 -18.15
CA LYS A 285 -2.98 0.28 -17.90
C LYS A 285 -2.47 0.04 -16.50
N GLU A 286 -1.15 -0.04 -16.34
CA GLU A 286 -0.49 -0.16 -15.02
C GLU A 286 -0.41 1.20 -14.29
N ASP A 287 -1.49 1.96 -14.34
CA ASP A 287 -1.66 3.22 -13.62
C ASP A 287 -2.54 2.99 -12.39
N PRO A 288 -2.11 3.39 -11.18
CA PRO A 288 -2.85 3.14 -9.95
C PRO A 288 -4.29 3.67 -9.96
N LEU A 289 -4.54 4.83 -10.57
CA LEU A 289 -5.88 5.42 -10.64
C LEU A 289 -6.77 4.57 -11.54
N PHE A 290 -6.22 4.05 -12.64
CA PHE A 290 -6.96 3.13 -13.52
C PHE A 290 -7.25 1.79 -12.85
N LEU A 291 -6.24 1.15 -12.27
CA LEU A 291 -6.42 -0.15 -11.62
C LEU A 291 -7.43 -0.06 -10.48
N THR A 292 -7.36 1.02 -9.69
CA THR A 292 -8.31 1.31 -8.60
C THR A 292 -9.74 1.44 -9.08
N MET A 293 -9.92 2.11 -10.20
CA MET A 293 -11.23 2.29 -10.79
C MET A 293 -11.79 0.96 -11.32
N ILE A 294 -10.96 0.18 -12.02
CA ILE A 294 -11.33 -1.07 -12.68
C ILE A 294 -11.88 -2.09 -11.68
N TYR A 295 -11.20 -2.36 -10.57
CA TYR A 295 -11.68 -3.39 -9.64
C TYR A 295 -12.98 -3.00 -8.90
N ARG A 296 -13.31 -1.70 -8.84
CA ARG A 296 -14.53 -1.16 -8.20
C ARG A 296 -15.74 -1.10 -9.14
N MET A 297 -15.53 -1.29 -10.44
CA MET A 297 -16.57 -1.14 -11.45
C MET A 297 -17.33 -2.45 -11.69
N PRO A 298 -18.67 -2.50 -11.47
CA PRO A 298 -19.46 -3.71 -11.69
C PRO A 298 -19.66 -4.07 -13.17
N ASN A 299 -19.54 -3.09 -14.08
CA ASN A 299 -19.61 -3.29 -15.54
C ASN A 299 -18.29 -3.82 -16.14
N VAL A 300 -17.31 -4.16 -15.30
CA VAL A 300 -16.05 -4.80 -15.69
C VAL A 300 -16.12 -6.30 -15.37
N PRO A 301 -15.74 -7.19 -16.30
CA PRO A 301 -15.66 -8.63 -16.07
C PRO A 301 -14.80 -8.98 -14.85
N ILE A 302 -15.21 -10.00 -14.10
CA ILE A 302 -14.56 -10.35 -12.83
C ILE A 302 -13.07 -10.69 -12.98
N LYS A 303 -12.68 -11.35 -14.07
CA LYS A 303 -11.27 -11.66 -14.37
C LYS A 303 -10.40 -10.40 -14.43
N LEU A 304 -10.88 -9.34 -15.09
CA LEU A 304 -10.16 -8.07 -15.18
C LEU A 304 -10.13 -7.32 -13.85
N ARG A 305 -11.17 -7.47 -13.02
CA ARG A 305 -11.20 -6.88 -11.67
C ARG A 305 -10.18 -7.56 -10.76
N ILE A 306 -10.05 -8.89 -10.80
CA ILE A 306 -9.03 -9.64 -10.06
C ILE A 306 -7.64 -9.31 -10.58
N GLU A 307 -7.44 -9.30 -11.90
CA GLU A 307 -6.18 -8.87 -12.51
C GLU A 307 -5.79 -7.45 -12.06
N ALA A 308 -6.74 -6.52 -12.00
CA ALA A 308 -6.48 -5.18 -11.54
C ALA A 308 -6.09 -5.12 -10.05
N ILE A 309 -6.69 -5.95 -9.19
CA ILE A 309 -6.30 -6.08 -7.77
C ILE A 309 -4.87 -6.61 -7.66
N GLU A 310 -4.57 -7.69 -8.37
CA GLU A 310 -3.25 -8.31 -8.32
C GLU A 310 -2.16 -7.40 -8.91
N LYS A 311 -2.44 -6.72 -10.03
CA LYS A 311 -1.55 -5.68 -10.57
C LYS A 311 -1.44 -4.47 -9.67
N SER A 312 -2.47 -4.20 -8.87
CA SER A 312 -2.40 -3.18 -7.83
C SER A 312 -1.54 -3.61 -6.66
N LYS A 313 -1.14 -4.89 -6.54
CA LYS A 313 -0.21 -5.37 -5.50
C LYS A 313 -0.54 -4.80 -4.11
N LYS A 314 0.45 -4.21 -3.43
CA LYS A 314 0.33 -3.58 -2.10
C LYS A 314 -0.26 -2.16 -2.11
N LEU A 315 -0.73 -1.66 -3.26
CA LEU A 315 -1.37 -0.33 -3.38
C LEU A 315 -2.74 -0.27 -2.70
N LEU A 316 -3.24 -1.40 -2.21
CA LEU A 316 -4.58 -1.53 -1.68
C LEU A 316 -4.57 -1.38 -0.15
N ASN A 317 -4.93 -0.20 0.35
CA ASN A 317 -5.50 -0.08 1.70
C ASN A 317 -6.96 -0.59 1.70
N LEU A 318 -7.21 -1.73 1.04
CA LEU A 318 -8.54 -2.34 0.99
C LEU A 318 -8.75 -3.23 2.23
N PRO A 319 -9.94 -3.19 2.84
CA PRO A 319 -10.38 -4.19 3.78
C PRO A 319 -10.31 -5.59 3.16
N THR A 320 -9.95 -6.60 3.96
CA THR A 320 -9.83 -7.99 3.50
C THR A 320 -11.15 -8.46 2.89
N GLU A 321 -12.26 -8.06 3.50
CA GLU A 321 -13.62 -8.42 3.12
C GLU A 321 -13.93 -7.98 1.68
N THR A 322 -13.46 -6.80 1.26
CA THR A 322 -13.64 -6.31 -0.11
C THR A 322 -12.86 -7.15 -1.13
N ILE A 323 -11.68 -7.64 -0.75
CA ILE A 323 -10.88 -8.51 -1.61
C ILE A 323 -11.55 -9.88 -1.71
N GLU A 324 -12.01 -10.44 -0.59
CA GLU A 324 -12.75 -11.70 -0.52
C GLU A 324 -14.03 -11.66 -1.37
N GLU A 325 -14.82 -10.60 -1.28
CA GLU A 325 -16.04 -10.41 -2.10
C GLU A 325 -15.74 -10.51 -3.60
N ILE A 326 -14.65 -9.91 -4.05
CA ILE A 326 -14.25 -9.93 -5.46
C ILE A 326 -13.78 -11.33 -5.84
N TYR A 327 -12.90 -11.96 -5.07
CA TYR A 327 -12.42 -13.31 -5.35
C TYR A 327 -13.54 -14.36 -5.33
N ASN A 328 -14.53 -14.22 -4.44
CA ASN A 328 -15.71 -15.09 -4.36
C ASN A 328 -16.69 -14.90 -5.53
N SER A 329 -16.65 -13.76 -6.21
CA SER A 329 -17.52 -13.53 -7.38
C SER A 329 -16.99 -14.16 -8.67
N TYR A 330 -15.83 -14.81 -8.64
CA TYR A 330 -15.33 -15.60 -9.76
C TYR A 330 -16.12 -16.91 -9.91
N GLU A 331 -16.70 -17.14 -11.08
CA GLU A 331 -17.43 -18.38 -11.37
C GLU A 331 -16.47 -19.52 -11.74
N ILE A 332 -16.49 -20.61 -10.96
CA ILE A 332 -15.66 -21.80 -11.19
C ILE A 332 -16.32 -22.72 -12.23
N ASP A 333 -15.65 -22.94 -13.35
CA ASP A 333 -16.07 -23.91 -14.38
C ASP A 333 -15.68 -25.35 -13.99
N GLU A 334 -16.30 -26.38 -14.61
CA GLU A 334 -15.92 -27.78 -14.33
C GLU A 334 -14.45 -28.11 -14.64
N LYS A 335 -13.85 -27.44 -15.61
CA LYS A 335 -12.42 -27.57 -15.94
C LYS A 335 -11.52 -27.06 -14.79
N ASP A 336 -11.98 -26.06 -14.05
CA ASP A 336 -11.23 -25.41 -12.97
C ASP A 336 -11.17 -26.30 -11.71
N LYS A 337 -12.14 -27.21 -11.55
CA LYS A 337 -12.17 -28.22 -10.47
C LYS A 337 -11.11 -29.32 -10.60
N LYS A 338 -10.36 -29.34 -11.71
CA LYS A 338 -9.34 -30.36 -12.02
C LYS A 338 -7.92 -29.80 -11.99
N ILE A 339 -7.70 -28.60 -11.44
CA ILE A 339 -6.36 -28.02 -11.33
C ILE A 339 -5.47 -28.97 -10.52
N SER A 340 -4.35 -29.37 -11.13
CA SER A 340 -3.31 -30.14 -10.45
C SER A 340 -2.58 -29.24 -9.46
N LEU A 341 -2.46 -29.68 -8.21
CA LEU A 341 -1.64 -28.98 -7.20
C LEU A 341 -0.15 -29.27 -7.39
N ASP A 342 0.20 -30.32 -8.12
CA ASP A 342 1.57 -30.84 -8.25
C ASP A 342 2.32 -30.31 -9.50
N GLU A 343 1.63 -29.61 -10.42
CA GLU A 343 2.23 -29.09 -11.65
C GLU A 343 2.66 -27.61 -11.51
N ASP A 344 3.77 -27.24 -12.14
CA ASP A 344 4.22 -25.84 -12.34
C ASP A 344 3.39 -25.20 -13.44
N ILE A 345 2.11 -24.96 -13.15
CA ILE A 345 1.20 -24.42 -14.15
C ILE A 345 1.37 -22.90 -14.20
N LEU A 346 1.67 -22.38 -15.39
CA LEU A 346 1.57 -20.96 -15.70
C LEU A 346 0.08 -20.58 -15.69
N LEU A 347 -0.38 -20.07 -14.56
CA LEU A 347 -1.78 -19.87 -14.26
C LEU A 347 -2.09 -18.36 -14.28
N GLY A 348 -3.07 -17.97 -15.10
CA GLY A 348 -3.51 -16.57 -15.20
C GLY A 348 -4.24 -16.08 -13.95
N TYR A 349 -4.63 -14.81 -13.93
CA TYR A 349 -5.23 -14.13 -12.77
C TYR A 349 -6.48 -14.81 -12.17
N GLY A 350 -7.19 -15.67 -12.91
CA GLY A 350 -8.34 -16.43 -12.38
C GLY A 350 -7.95 -17.54 -11.39
N THR A 351 -6.71 -17.99 -11.39
CA THR A 351 -6.29 -19.15 -10.60
C THR A 351 -6.28 -18.90 -9.10
N GLN A 352 -5.80 -17.73 -8.68
CA GLN A 352 -5.76 -17.43 -7.24
C GLN A 352 -7.19 -17.40 -6.66
N ALA A 353 -8.17 -16.93 -7.44
CA ALA A 353 -9.58 -17.02 -7.07
C ALA A 353 -10.08 -18.46 -6.96
N ILE A 354 -9.70 -19.34 -7.90
CA ILE A 354 -10.06 -20.76 -7.84
C ILE A 354 -9.46 -21.42 -6.60
N LEU A 355 -8.15 -21.24 -6.35
CA LEU A 355 -7.47 -21.83 -5.19
C LEU A 355 -8.05 -21.33 -3.87
N PHE A 356 -8.35 -20.04 -3.77
CA PHE A 356 -8.99 -19.46 -2.59
C PHE A 356 -10.37 -20.07 -2.31
N GLN A 357 -11.24 -20.15 -3.32
CA GLN A 357 -12.56 -20.75 -3.16
C GLN A 357 -12.49 -22.27 -2.87
N MET A 358 -11.51 -22.97 -3.46
CA MET A 358 -11.23 -24.37 -3.13
C MET A 358 -10.79 -24.54 -1.67
N ALA A 359 -9.93 -23.66 -1.16
CA ALA A 359 -9.46 -23.72 0.22
C ALA A 359 -10.60 -23.48 1.23
N ILE A 360 -11.50 -22.54 0.96
CA ILE A 360 -12.65 -22.26 1.83
C ILE A 360 -13.63 -23.44 1.86
N SER A 361 -13.86 -24.09 0.72
CA SER A 361 -14.84 -25.18 0.60
C SER A 361 -14.31 -26.56 1.01
N GLU A 362 -13.00 -26.73 1.15
CA GLU A 362 -12.39 -28.00 1.52
C GLU A 362 -12.48 -28.27 3.03
N GLU A 363 -13.19 -29.35 3.39
CA GLU A 363 -13.34 -29.79 4.78
C GLU A 363 -12.15 -30.61 5.26
N ASN A 364 -11.41 -31.27 4.36
CA ASN A 364 -10.23 -32.04 4.73
C ASN A 364 -9.03 -31.11 4.98
N GLU A 365 -8.61 -31.00 6.24
CA GLU A 365 -7.49 -30.13 6.65
C GLU A 365 -6.21 -30.33 5.84
N GLU A 366 -5.81 -31.57 5.56
CA GLU A 366 -4.57 -31.84 4.80
C GLU A 366 -4.67 -31.37 3.35
N LYS A 367 -5.84 -31.53 2.71
CA LYS A 367 -6.08 -31.01 1.37
C LYS A 367 -6.18 -29.48 1.35
N LYS A 368 -6.86 -28.89 2.34
CA LYS A 368 -6.95 -27.43 2.50
C LYS A 368 -5.54 -26.82 2.59
N VAL A 369 -4.66 -27.41 3.39
CA VAL A 369 -3.26 -26.98 3.53
C VAL A 369 -2.51 -27.06 2.20
N LYS A 370 -2.69 -28.15 1.42
CA LYS A 370 -2.06 -28.28 0.09
C LYS A 370 -2.52 -27.19 -0.88
N ILE A 371 -3.81 -26.85 -0.88
CA ILE A 371 -4.37 -25.80 -1.73
C ILE A 371 -3.78 -24.43 -1.35
N ILE A 372 -3.77 -24.10 -0.06
CA ILE A 372 -3.19 -22.84 0.44
C ILE A 372 -1.70 -22.77 0.14
N ASN A 373 -0.97 -23.86 0.35
CA ASN A 373 0.46 -23.93 0.04
C ASN A 373 0.72 -23.61 -1.44
N LYS A 374 -0.05 -24.21 -2.35
CA LYS A 374 0.07 -23.93 -3.79
C LYS A 374 -0.27 -22.47 -4.13
N ALA A 375 -1.31 -21.90 -3.48
CA ALA A 375 -1.66 -20.50 -3.66
C ALA A 375 -0.52 -19.56 -3.26
N LEU A 376 0.13 -19.84 -2.12
CA LEU A 376 1.28 -19.09 -1.61
C LEU A 376 2.52 -19.24 -2.50
N GLU A 377 2.81 -20.42 -3.03
CA GLU A 377 3.91 -20.63 -3.98
C GLU A 377 3.73 -19.79 -5.26
N ILE A 378 2.53 -19.82 -5.85
CA ILE A 378 2.21 -19.00 -7.02
C ILE A 378 2.29 -17.51 -6.66
N ALA A 379 1.84 -17.15 -5.46
CA ALA A 379 1.88 -15.78 -4.99
C ALA A 379 3.32 -15.27 -4.78
N ALA A 380 4.24 -16.12 -4.32
CA ALA A 380 5.65 -15.80 -4.21
C ALA A 380 6.26 -15.49 -5.58
N ILE A 381 5.98 -16.32 -6.59
CA ILE A 381 6.47 -16.14 -7.98
C ILE A 381 5.91 -14.83 -8.59
N ASN A 382 4.64 -14.52 -8.33
CA ASN A 382 3.95 -13.37 -8.93
C ASN A 382 4.08 -12.07 -8.12
N GLY A 383 4.79 -12.06 -6.97
CA GLY A 383 4.93 -10.88 -6.11
C GLY A 383 3.67 -10.50 -5.32
N ASN A 384 2.75 -11.44 -5.11
CA ASN A 384 1.47 -11.27 -4.43
C ASN A 384 1.39 -12.03 -3.09
N PHE A 385 2.52 -12.50 -2.55
CA PHE A 385 2.56 -13.34 -1.34
C PHE A 385 1.73 -12.75 -0.20
N LYS A 386 1.98 -11.48 0.19
CA LYS A 386 1.22 -10.81 1.26
C LYS A 386 -0.28 -10.72 0.98
N LEU A 387 -0.67 -10.41 -0.27
CA LEU A 387 -2.08 -10.33 -0.66
C LEU A 387 -2.78 -11.67 -0.46
N ILE A 388 -2.15 -12.76 -0.91
CA ILE A 388 -2.70 -14.10 -0.81
C ILE A 388 -2.63 -14.65 0.63
N SER A 389 -1.61 -14.31 1.40
CA SER A 389 -1.57 -14.58 2.84
C SER A 389 -2.73 -13.87 3.55
N LYS A 390 -2.96 -12.57 3.27
CA LYS A 390 -4.06 -11.78 3.86
C LYS A 390 -5.42 -12.39 3.50
N LEU A 391 -5.60 -12.75 2.24
CA LEU A 391 -6.81 -13.41 1.74
C LEU A 391 -7.08 -14.75 2.44
N ASN A 392 -6.03 -15.52 2.78
CA ASN A 392 -6.15 -16.82 3.43
C ASN A 392 -5.96 -16.76 4.97
N LEU A 393 -5.91 -15.57 5.58
CA LEU A 393 -5.55 -15.41 6.99
C LEU A 393 -6.47 -16.23 7.92
N ASN A 394 -7.78 -16.16 7.71
CA ASN A 394 -8.75 -16.92 8.50
C ASN A 394 -8.47 -18.44 8.43
N SER A 395 -8.26 -18.96 7.22
CA SER A 395 -7.91 -20.37 7.02
C SER A 395 -6.57 -20.74 7.65
N LEU A 396 -5.56 -19.87 7.58
CA LEU A 396 -4.24 -20.08 8.19
C LEU A 396 -4.32 -20.18 9.71
N LEU A 397 -5.18 -19.37 10.34
CA LEU A 397 -5.39 -19.37 11.80
C LEU A 397 -6.24 -20.56 12.28
N GLU A 398 -7.12 -21.11 11.43
CA GLU A 398 -7.91 -22.30 11.75
C GLU A 398 -7.08 -23.60 11.77
N ILE A 399 -6.05 -23.68 10.90
CA ILE A 399 -5.23 -24.88 10.75
C ILE A 399 -4.31 -25.02 11.98
N LYS A 400 -4.47 -26.12 12.71
CA LYS A 400 -3.65 -26.39 13.89
C LYS A 400 -2.28 -26.96 13.48
N PRO A 401 -1.17 -26.37 13.97
CA PRO A 401 0.14 -26.94 13.76
C PRO A 401 0.20 -28.40 14.24
N SER A 402 0.72 -29.31 13.41
CA SER A 402 0.95 -30.71 13.79
C SER A 402 2.17 -31.31 13.08
N THR A 403 2.72 -32.41 13.62
CA THR A 403 3.87 -33.12 13.03
C THR A 403 3.57 -33.72 11.65
N LYS A 404 2.30 -33.86 11.27
CA LYS A 404 1.86 -34.27 9.93
C LYS A 404 1.95 -33.13 8.91
N LEU A 405 1.83 -31.89 9.37
CA LEU A 405 1.81 -30.67 8.55
C LEU A 405 3.14 -29.90 8.61
N VAL A 406 4.19 -30.47 9.20
CA VAL A 406 5.48 -29.78 9.37
C VAL A 406 6.09 -29.27 8.06
N TRP A 407 5.81 -29.94 6.94
CA TRP A 407 6.23 -29.52 5.59
C TRP A 407 5.67 -28.14 5.20
N PHE A 408 4.52 -27.75 5.75
CA PHE A 408 3.87 -26.45 5.50
C PHE A 408 4.41 -25.33 6.40
N ALA A 409 5.19 -25.66 7.44
CA ALA A 409 5.57 -24.71 8.47
C ALA A 409 6.34 -23.50 7.92
N ASN A 410 7.15 -23.65 6.87
CA ASN A 410 7.89 -22.54 6.26
C ASN A 410 6.93 -21.45 5.75
N ASN A 411 6.02 -21.82 4.85
CA ASN A 411 5.02 -20.92 4.28
C ASN A 411 4.04 -20.38 5.32
N ALA A 412 3.65 -21.19 6.31
CA ALA A 412 2.80 -20.75 7.41
C ALA A 412 3.47 -19.65 8.25
N VAL A 413 4.72 -19.87 8.68
CA VAL A 413 5.49 -18.90 9.48
C VAL A 413 5.68 -17.61 8.69
N LYS A 414 6.18 -17.67 7.44
CA LYS A 414 6.35 -16.49 6.58
C LYS A 414 5.05 -15.70 6.41
N SER A 415 3.94 -16.39 6.11
CA SER A 415 2.62 -15.76 5.92
C SER A 415 2.09 -15.11 7.18
N LEU A 416 2.25 -15.73 8.35
CA LEU A 416 1.75 -15.17 9.61
C LEU A 416 2.64 -14.01 10.08
N LEU A 417 3.97 -14.10 9.90
CA LEU A 417 4.89 -13.00 10.23
C LEU A 417 4.64 -11.74 9.38
N ILE A 418 4.44 -11.88 8.06
CA ILE A 418 4.18 -10.71 7.19
C ILE A 418 2.83 -10.03 7.48
N LEU A 419 1.92 -10.74 8.15
CA LEU A 419 0.62 -10.24 8.61
C LEU A 419 0.64 -9.81 10.09
N ASN A 420 1.81 -9.82 10.73
CA ASN A 420 2.00 -9.46 12.14
C ASN A 420 1.29 -10.38 13.15
N GLU A 421 0.98 -11.63 12.76
CA GLU A 421 0.43 -12.68 13.62
C GLU A 421 1.54 -13.51 14.27
N ILE A 422 2.36 -12.85 15.09
CA ILE A 422 3.62 -13.40 15.62
C ILE A 422 3.38 -14.65 16.47
N ASP A 423 2.37 -14.64 17.36
CA ASP A 423 2.10 -15.79 18.23
C ASP A 423 1.74 -17.04 17.43
N ALA A 424 0.86 -16.92 16.44
CA ALA A 424 0.49 -18.03 15.56
C ALA A 424 1.68 -18.51 14.71
N ALA A 425 2.52 -17.59 14.22
CA ALA A 425 3.75 -17.95 13.52
C ALA A 425 4.69 -18.78 14.42
N MET A 426 4.83 -18.39 15.68
CA MET A 426 5.70 -19.09 16.64
C MET A 426 5.18 -20.49 17.00
N GLU A 427 3.87 -20.73 16.97
CA GLU A 427 3.31 -22.10 17.12
C GLU A 427 3.74 -23.03 15.98
N TRP A 428 3.72 -22.53 14.72
CA TRP A 428 4.24 -23.26 13.57
C TRP A 428 5.74 -23.48 13.64
N TYR A 429 6.50 -22.43 13.98
CA TYR A 429 7.95 -22.52 14.14
C TYR A 429 8.35 -23.54 15.21
N LYS A 430 7.60 -23.62 16.32
CA LYS A 430 7.84 -24.59 17.39
C LYS A 430 7.79 -26.03 16.91
N ILE A 431 6.86 -26.38 16.03
CA ILE A 431 6.77 -27.74 15.48
C ILE A 431 7.95 -28.02 14.56
N LEU A 432 8.28 -27.06 13.69
CA LEU A 432 9.44 -27.17 12.81
C LEU A 432 10.74 -27.34 13.61
N LYS A 433 10.93 -26.55 14.67
CA LYS A 433 12.04 -26.64 15.62
C LYS A 433 12.15 -28.02 16.29
N ASN A 434 11.03 -28.66 16.62
CA ASN A 434 11.00 -29.98 17.25
C ASN A 434 11.31 -31.11 16.24
N GLU A 435 10.95 -30.92 14.98
CA GLU A 435 11.05 -31.94 13.91
C GLU A 435 12.27 -31.74 12.99
N LYS A 436 13.08 -30.68 13.20
CA LYS A 436 14.24 -30.29 12.36
C LYS A 436 15.23 -31.42 12.05
N ASP A 437 15.30 -32.44 12.89
CA ASP A 437 16.20 -33.59 12.76
C ASP A 437 15.68 -34.73 11.87
N ARG A 438 14.44 -34.62 11.39
CA ARG A 438 13.69 -35.72 10.77
C ARG A 438 14.20 -36.09 9.39
N ASN A 439 14.42 -35.10 8.53
CA ASN A 439 14.99 -35.24 7.19
C ASN A 439 15.60 -33.90 6.73
N VAL A 440 16.30 -33.92 5.60
CA VAL A 440 16.97 -32.75 5.00
C VAL A 440 16.00 -31.62 4.69
N GLU A 441 14.85 -31.92 4.10
CA GLU A 441 13.87 -30.92 3.66
C GLU A 441 13.34 -30.09 4.84
N ILE A 442 12.95 -30.77 5.92
CA ILE A 442 12.49 -30.13 7.16
C ILE A 442 13.63 -29.33 7.80
N PHE A 443 14.86 -29.83 7.76
CA PHE A 443 16.01 -29.09 8.27
C PHE A 443 16.31 -27.82 7.46
N ASN A 444 16.23 -27.88 6.12
CA ASN A 444 16.42 -26.70 5.27
C ASN A 444 15.36 -25.64 5.58
N ASN A 445 14.09 -26.03 5.66
CA ASN A 445 13.00 -25.13 6.07
C ASN A 445 13.25 -24.50 7.46
N PHE A 446 13.74 -25.29 8.41
CA PHE A 446 14.11 -24.81 9.73
C PHE A 446 15.27 -23.81 9.66
N ALA A 447 16.32 -24.12 8.90
CA ALA A 447 17.53 -23.30 8.76
C ALA A 447 17.24 -21.96 8.09
N GLU A 448 16.31 -21.90 7.13
CA GLU A 448 15.84 -20.66 6.50
C GLU A 448 15.10 -19.75 7.48
N LEU A 449 14.23 -20.32 8.33
CA LEU A 449 13.46 -19.54 9.30
C LEU A 449 14.27 -19.14 10.54
N TRP A 450 15.31 -19.91 10.88
CA TRP A 450 16.13 -19.65 12.06
C TRP A 450 16.66 -18.21 12.16
N PRO A 451 17.29 -17.62 11.12
CA PRO A 451 17.77 -16.24 11.19
C PRO A 451 16.65 -15.21 11.25
N ILE A 452 15.48 -15.48 10.66
CA ILE A 452 14.31 -14.60 10.74
C ILE A 452 13.86 -14.51 12.20
N ILE A 453 13.66 -15.65 12.86
CA ILE A 453 13.26 -15.71 14.26
C ILE A 453 14.31 -15.08 15.18
N GLU A 454 15.59 -15.27 14.89
CA GLU A 454 16.68 -14.64 15.65
C GLU A 454 16.64 -13.11 15.53
N LEU A 455 16.38 -12.55 14.34
CA LEU A 455 16.19 -11.11 14.16
C LEU A 455 15.01 -10.56 14.98
N PHE A 456 13.90 -11.29 15.04
CA PHE A 456 12.76 -10.92 15.89
C PHE A 456 13.14 -10.90 17.39
N ILE A 457 13.86 -11.91 17.86
CA ILE A 457 14.34 -11.98 19.25
C ILE A 457 15.30 -10.81 19.56
N LEU A 458 16.23 -10.52 18.65
CA LEU A 458 17.18 -9.41 18.79
C LEU A 458 16.51 -8.04 18.80
N ARG A 459 15.41 -7.87 18.05
CA ARG A 459 14.61 -6.64 18.02
C ARG A 459 13.91 -6.39 19.36
N ASP A 460 13.40 -7.45 20.00
CA ASP A 460 12.52 -7.36 21.18
C ASP A 460 13.25 -7.02 22.49
N LYS A 461 14.60 -7.10 22.53
CA LYS A 461 15.51 -6.57 23.59
C LYS A 461 15.03 -6.59 25.06
N GLY A 462 14.17 -7.52 25.49
CA GLY A 462 13.67 -7.48 26.87
C GLY A 462 12.54 -8.42 27.26
N ASP A 463 11.69 -8.89 26.33
CA ASP A 463 10.53 -9.71 26.72
C ASP A 463 10.89 -11.21 26.88
N ASN A 464 12.00 -11.66 26.27
CA ASN A 464 12.49 -13.06 26.30
C ASN A 464 11.38 -14.11 26.05
N LYS A 465 10.33 -13.74 25.31
CA LYS A 465 9.14 -14.58 25.12
C LYS A 465 9.44 -15.84 24.30
N TYR A 466 10.41 -15.76 23.40
CA TYR A 466 10.80 -16.84 22.51
C TYR A 466 12.29 -17.13 22.61
N GLU A 467 12.64 -18.41 22.50
CA GLU A 467 14.02 -18.88 22.48
C GLU A 467 14.28 -19.68 21.22
N ASN A 468 15.43 -19.40 20.58
CA ASN A 468 15.85 -20.11 19.40
C ASN A 468 16.72 -21.34 19.74
N VAL A 469 17.02 -22.15 18.72
CA VAL A 469 17.99 -23.26 18.83
C VAL A 469 19.41 -22.70 18.83
N THR A 470 20.29 -23.25 19.67
CA THR A 470 21.71 -22.85 19.69
C THR A 470 22.44 -23.23 18.40
N GLN A 471 23.46 -22.45 18.01
CA GLN A 471 24.25 -22.76 16.83
C GLN A 471 24.98 -24.11 16.96
N GLU A 472 25.40 -24.52 18.17
CA GLU A 472 26.00 -25.84 18.42
C GLU A 472 25.04 -27.00 18.09
N GLU A 473 23.75 -26.83 18.37
CA GLU A 473 22.73 -27.82 18.02
C GLU A 473 22.50 -27.87 16.51
N ILE A 474 22.47 -26.72 15.81
CA ILE A 474 22.40 -26.67 14.34
C ILE A 474 23.58 -27.46 13.74
N ILE A 475 24.80 -27.18 14.18
CA ILE A 475 26.04 -27.84 13.73
C ILE A 475 26.02 -29.34 13.96
N LYS A 476 25.51 -29.78 15.11
CA LYS A 476 25.36 -31.22 15.41
C LYS A 476 24.48 -31.92 14.37
N ILE A 477 23.40 -31.26 13.94
CA ILE A 477 22.46 -31.80 12.96
C ILE A 477 23.05 -31.76 11.55
N LEU A 478 23.74 -30.67 11.20
CA LEU A 478 24.51 -30.55 9.96
C LEU A 478 25.49 -31.71 9.81
N ASN A 479 26.33 -31.93 10.82
CA ASN A 479 27.31 -33.02 10.84
C ASN A 479 26.64 -34.41 10.71
N LYS A 480 25.48 -34.60 11.34
CA LYS A 480 24.69 -35.84 11.23
C LYS A 480 24.23 -36.09 9.80
N PHE A 481 23.72 -35.09 9.08
CA PHE A 481 23.27 -35.26 7.70
C PHE A 481 24.44 -35.38 6.71
N GLN A 482 25.49 -34.58 6.87
CA GLN A 482 26.71 -34.68 6.05
C GLN A 482 27.37 -36.06 6.18
N SER A 483 27.37 -36.67 7.38
CA SER A 483 27.91 -38.03 7.58
C SER A 483 27.18 -39.12 6.78
N LYS A 484 25.96 -38.82 6.31
CA LYS A 484 25.14 -39.71 5.47
C LYS A 484 25.23 -39.39 3.98
N ASN A 485 26.09 -38.44 3.58
CA ASN A 485 26.17 -37.89 2.22
C ASN A 485 24.83 -37.28 1.75
N GLU A 486 24.03 -36.75 2.67
CA GLU A 486 22.82 -36.02 2.33
C GLU A 486 23.17 -34.57 1.95
N ASN A 487 22.68 -34.08 0.82
CA ASN A 487 22.98 -32.74 0.32
C ASN A 487 22.07 -31.70 1.01
N LEU A 488 22.64 -30.89 1.87
CA LEU A 488 21.96 -29.78 2.55
C LEU A 488 21.96 -28.56 1.63
N ASN A 489 20.83 -27.85 1.52
CA ASN A 489 20.74 -26.64 0.71
C ASN A 489 19.84 -25.62 1.39
N PHE A 490 20.44 -24.60 1.98
CA PHE A 490 19.73 -23.44 2.49
C PHE A 490 20.58 -22.19 2.24
N ASP A 491 19.91 -21.05 2.08
CA ASP A 491 20.55 -19.76 1.87
C ASP A 491 21.25 -19.29 3.17
N THR A 492 22.51 -18.87 3.05
CA THR A 492 23.31 -18.34 4.16
C THR A 492 23.17 -16.82 4.35
N LEU A 493 22.39 -16.13 3.51
CA LEU A 493 22.13 -14.69 3.59
C LEU A 493 21.61 -14.27 4.96
N GLY A 494 20.68 -15.04 5.56
CA GLY A 494 20.14 -14.72 6.88
C GLY A 494 21.20 -14.71 7.99
N PHE A 495 22.15 -15.64 7.95
CA PHE A 495 23.28 -15.66 8.87
C PHE A 495 24.20 -14.45 8.66
N TYR A 496 24.40 -14.05 7.41
CA TYR A 496 25.23 -12.88 7.08
C TYR A 496 24.59 -11.59 7.60
N LEU A 497 23.28 -11.43 7.44
CA LEU A 497 22.55 -10.29 7.99
C LEU A 497 22.65 -10.25 9.52
N LEU A 498 22.56 -11.39 10.22
CA LEU A 498 22.77 -11.44 11.67
C LEU A 498 24.16 -10.94 12.09
N GLU A 499 25.22 -11.22 11.32
CA GLU A 499 26.55 -10.65 11.58
C GLU A 499 26.56 -9.12 11.47
N VAL A 500 25.79 -8.55 10.53
CA VAL A 500 25.62 -7.09 10.42
C VAL A 500 24.96 -6.50 11.68
N PHE A 501 24.08 -7.26 12.34
CA PHE A 501 23.50 -6.90 13.64
C PHE A 501 24.39 -7.26 14.85
N GLY A 502 25.59 -7.79 14.61
CA GLY A 502 26.59 -8.06 15.65
C GLY A 502 26.53 -9.46 16.26
N VAL A 503 25.72 -10.37 15.71
CA VAL A 503 25.73 -11.78 16.11
C VAL A 503 26.98 -12.45 15.54
N LYS A 504 27.69 -13.24 16.34
CA LYS A 504 28.83 -14.03 15.84
C LYS A 504 28.31 -15.37 15.31
N ILE A 505 28.49 -15.63 14.02
CA ILE A 505 28.11 -16.90 13.41
C ILE A 505 29.30 -17.88 13.47
N ASN A 506 29.01 -19.12 13.84
CA ASN A 506 30.01 -20.17 13.89
C ASN A 506 30.52 -20.49 12.47
N PRO A 507 31.85 -20.50 12.24
CA PRO A 507 32.43 -20.71 10.93
C PRO A 507 32.00 -22.00 10.21
N GLU A 508 31.63 -23.05 10.94
CA GLU A 508 31.19 -24.32 10.35
C GLU A 508 29.92 -24.19 9.52
N ILE A 509 29.05 -23.22 9.83
CA ILE A 509 27.82 -22.95 9.07
C ILE A 509 28.15 -22.45 7.65
N TRP A 510 29.23 -21.69 7.48
CA TRP A 510 29.63 -21.15 6.17
C TRP A 510 30.16 -22.22 5.21
N LEU A 511 30.62 -23.36 5.72
CA LEU A 511 31.20 -24.42 4.91
C LEU A 511 30.16 -25.17 4.06
N ILE A 512 28.86 -25.00 4.32
CA ILE A 512 27.78 -25.75 3.67
C ILE A 512 27.66 -25.40 2.18
N ASN A 513 27.89 -24.14 1.83
CA ASN A 513 27.75 -23.62 0.46
C ASN A 513 29.09 -23.27 -0.19
N ILE A 514 30.23 -23.47 0.48
CA ILE A 514 31.54 -23.04 -0.04
C ILE A 514 32.00 -23.82 -1.28
N ASP A 515 31.62 -25.10 -1.36
CA ASP A 515 31.94 -25.99 -2.47
C ASP A 515 30.87 -25.96 -3.58
N LYS A 516 29.78 -25.21 -3.39
CA LYS A 516 28.74 -25.03 -4.40
C LYS A 516 29.13 -23.84 -5.27
N GLU A 517 29.45 -24.12 -6.53
CA GLU A 517 29.62 -23.08 -7.55
C GLU A 517 28.25 -22.46 -7.91
N GLU A 518 27.64 -21.73 -6.98
CA GLU A 518 26.57 -20.80 -7.32
C GLU A 518 27.23 -19.48 -7.72
N ILE A 519 27.16 -19.16 -9.01
CA ILE A 519 27.56 -17.85 -9.50
C ILE A 519 26.55 -16.86 -8.92
N GLU A 520 26.99 -16.01 -7.98
CA GLU A 520 26.16 -14.91 -7.48
C GLU A 520 25.74 -14.03 -8.67
N SER A 521 24.45 -14.12 -9.02
CA SER A 521 23.88 -13.49 -10.21
C SER A 521 23.40 -12.06 -9.97
N LYS A 522 23.44 -11.61 -8.70
CA LYS A 522 22.98 -10.29 -8.29
C LYS A 522 23.98 -9.22 -8.72
N GLU A 523 23.47 -8.19 -9.41
CA GLU A 523 24.28 -7.09 -9.90
C GLU A 523 24.91 -6.30 -8.75
N PHE A 524 26.19 -5.97 -8.89
CA PHE A 524 26.87 -5.11 -7.94
C PHE A 524 26.33 -3.67 -8.07
N PRO A 525 26.00 -2.99 -6.95
CA PRO A 525 25.47 -1.63 -6.98
C PRO A 525 26.47 -0.62 -7.59
N ASN A 526 25.94 0.48 -8.11
CA ASN A 526 26.76 1.56 -8.67
C ASN A 526 27.71 2.15 -7.61
N THR A 527 29.00 2.22 -7.91
CA THR A 527 30.04 2.68 -6.96
C THR A 527 29.86 4.13 -6.52
N SER A 528 29.38 5.02 -7.41
CA SER A 528 29.07 6.40 -7.06
C SER A 528 27.92 6.47 -6.07
N LEU A 529 26.88 5.64 -6.26
CA LEU A 529 25.74 5.59 -5.34
C LEU A 529 26.15 5.07 -3.96
N ILE A 530 26.99 4.03 -3.88
CA ILE A 530 27.54 3.56 -2.60
C ILE A 530 28.27 4.69 -1.87
N SER A 531 29.11 5.44 -2.59
CA SER A 531 29.89 6.53 -2.01
C SER A 531 28.99 7.66 -1.49
N LEU A 532 27.99 8.06 -2.28
CA LEU A 532 27.00 9.07 -1.88
C LEU A 532 26.16 8.62 -0.69
N LEU A 533 25.72 7.36 -0.67
CA LEU A 533 24.93 6.81 0.41
C LEU A 533 25.69 6.89 1.73
N LYS A 534 26.94 6.39 1.76
CA LYS A 534 27.82 6.47 2.93
C LYS A 534 28.07 7.92 3.37
N LEU A 535 28.36 8.81 2.42
CA LEU A 535 28.59 10.23 2.73
C LEU A 535 27.36 10.87 3.37
N SER A 536 26.17 10.64 2.79
CA SER A 536 24.92 11.20 3.30
C SER A 536 24.58 10.70 4.70
N SER A 537 24.79 9.40 4.97
CA SER A 537 24.47 8.79 6.26
C SER A 537 25.48 9.20 7.34
N GLU A 538 26.78 9.27 7.02
CA GLU A 538 27.82 9.78 7.92
C GLU A 538 27.58 11.25 8.31
N GLN A 539 27.07 12.06 7.37
CA GLN A 539 26.70 13.45 7.61
C GLN A 539 25.29 13.63 8.17
N LYS A 540 24.56 12.52 8.45
CA LYS A 540 23.19 12.52 8.99
C LYS A 540 22.17 13.27 8.13
N ARG A 541 22.33 13.26 6.81
CA ARG A 541 21.36 13.84 5.86
C ARG A 541 20.20 12.87 5.65
N VAL A 542 19.28 12.83 6.62
CA VAL A 542 18.21 11.80 6.73
C VAL A 542 17.44 11.60 5.42
N GLY A 543 16.88 12.67 4.85
CA GLY A 543 16.08 12.58 3.63
C GLY A 543 16.88 12.15 2.41
N GLU A 544 18.11 12.64 2.28
CA GLU A 544 19.02 12.27 1.18
C GLU A 544 19.45 10.81 1.27
N THR A 545 19.79 10.32 2.46
CA THR A 545 20.12 8.91 2.70
C THR A 545 18.98 7.99 2.29
N ILE A 546 17.74 8.30 2.70
CA ILE A 546 16.56 7.49 2.33
C ILE A 546 16.32 7.52 0.82
N LEU A 547 16.40 8.69 0.18
CA LEU A 547 16.28 8.81 -1.27
C LEU A 547 17.31 7.95 -2.01
N LEU A 548 18.57 7.98 -1.57
CA LEU A 548 19.63 7.18 -2.18
C LEU A 548 19.41 5.67 -2.00
N ILE A 549 18.89 5.22 -0.85
CA ILE A 549 18.49 3.82 -0.65
C ILE A 549 17.41 3.43 -1.66
N LEU A 550 16.34 4.23 -1.75
CA LEU A 550 15.19 3.95 -2.62
C LEU A 550 15.54 4.02 -4.11
N MET A 551 16.40 4.95 -4.52
CA MET A 551 16.87 5.05 -5.90
C MET A 551 17.66 3.81 -6.36
N ASN A 552 18.39 3.14 -5.47
CA ASN A 552 19.10 1.90 -5.80
C ASN A 552 18.18 0.68 -5.85
N LEU A 553 17.07 0.74 -5.12
CA LEU A 553 16.08 -0.33 -5.12
C LEU A 553 15.38 -0.42 -6.48
N GLU A 554 15.22 0.71 -7.18
CA GLU A 554 14.46 0.78 -8.44
C GLU A 554 13.07 0.14 -8.26
N THR A 555 12.73 -0.86 -9.08
CA THR A 555 11.53 -1.69 -8.92
C THR A 555 11.84 -3.06 -8.30
N LYS A 556 13.08 -3.30 -7.87
CA LYS A 556 13.54 -4.56 -7.27
C LYS A 556 13.16 -4.61 -5.79
N ASN A 557 12.98 -5.79 -5.20
CA ASN A 557 12.84 -5.93 -3.75
C ASN A 557 14.21 -6.08 -3.07
N PHE A 558 14.28 -5.90 -1.75
CA PHE A 558 15.54 -5.97 -1.03
C PHE A 558 16.22 -7.35 -1.15
N ASN A 559 15.44 -8.44 -1.22
CA ASN A 559 15.94 -9.80 -1.49
C ASN A 559 16.66 -9.95 -2.84
N GLN A 560 16.45 -9.04 -3.80
CA GLN A 560 17.11 -9.04 -5.11
C GLN A 560 18.41 -8.22 -5.11
N LEU A 561 18.69 -7.48 -4.04
CA LEU A 561 19.93 -6.70 -3.92
C LEU A 561 21.10 -7.59 -3.48
N HIS A 562 22.30 -7.20 -3.92
CA HIS A 562 23.54 -7.85 -3.52
C HIS A 562 23.74 -7.77 -1.98
N PRO A 563 24.14 -8.84 -1.28
CA PRO A 563 24.32 -8.86 0.18
C PRO A 563 25.21 -7.74 0.73
N PHE A 564 26.35 -7.48 0.10
CA PHE A 564 27.22 -6.35 0.43
C PHE A 564 26.50 -4.99 0.41
N PHE A 565 25.56 -4.79 -0.53
CA PHE A 565 24.77 -3.57 -0.56
C PHE A 565 23.74 -3.52 0.57
N LEU A 566 23.08 -4.64 0.89
CA LEU A 566 22.17 -4.75 2.03
C LEU A 566 22.87 -4.36 3.34
N GLN A 567 24.12 -4.80 3.54
CA GLN A 567 24.94 -4.38 4.68
C GLN A 567 25.11 -2.85 4.74
N ILE A 568 25.41 -2.21 3.60
CA ILE A 568 25.57 -0.75 3.52
C ILE A 568 24.24 -0.06 3.85
N VAL A 569 23.12 -0.54 3.32
CA VAL A 569 21.79 0.02 3.59
C VAL A 569 21.44 -0.09 5.07
N ILE A 570 21.62 -1.27 5.68
CA ILE A 570 21.40 -1.51 7.12
C ILE A 570 22.25 -0.55 7.96
N SER A 571 23.55 -0.44 7.66
CA SER A 571 24.45 0.48 8.35
C SER A 571 24.02 1.94 8.18
N SER A 572 23.56 2.33 6.99
CA SER A 572 23.15 3.69 6.68
C SER A 572 21.87 4.07 7.44
N LEU A 573 20.88 3.18 7.47
CA LEU A 573 19.64 3.34 8.25
C LEU A 573 19.94 3.50 9.75
N ASN A 574 20.85 2.68 10.29
CA ASN A 574 21.26 2.78 11.69
C ASN A 574 21.96 4.13 11.99
N GLN A 575 22.83 4.60 11.09
CA GLN A 575 23.55 5.87 11.25
C GLN A 575 22.61 7.09 11.30
N ILE A 576 21.52 7.08 10.54
CA ILE A 576 20.49 8.12 10.54
C ILE A 576 19.42 7.93 11.62
N GLY A 577 19.60 6.97 12.53
CA GLY A 577 18.71 6.74 13.67
C GLY A 577 17.48 5.88 13.38
N LEU A 578 17.37 5.27 12.19
CA LEU A 578 16.25 4.40 11.80
C LEU A 578 16.57 2.92 12.09
N ASN A 579 16.95 2.60 13.32
CA ASN A 579 17.36 1.25 13.71
C ASN A 579 16.23 0.22 13.52
N ASP A 580 14.98 0.58 13.84
CA ASP A 580 13.86 -0.35 13.64
C ASP A 580 13.64 -0.69 12.16
N LYS A 581 13.96 0.26 11.27
CA LYS A 581 13.84 0.07 9.82
C LYS A 581 14.93 -0.82 9.26
N SER A 582 16.08 -0.92 9.90
CA SER A 582 17.08 -1.90 9.50
C SER A 582 16.64 -3.32 9.85
N PHE A 583 15.96 -3.53 10.98
CA PHE A 583 15.32 -4.82 11.31
C PHE A 583 14.19 -5.15 10.33
N ASP A 584 13.29 -4.20 10.05
CA ASP A 584 12.23 -4.37 9.05
C ASP A 584 12.83 -4.80 7.69
N LEU A 585 13.93 -4.17 7.26
CA LEU A 585 14.64 -4.51 6.03
C LEU A 585 15.12 -5.97 6.02
N ALA A 586 15.82 -6.37 7.08
CA ALA A 586 16.44 -7.68 7.16
C ALA A 586 15.38 -8.79 7.22
N ILE A 587 14.31 -8.59 8.00
CA ILE A 587 13.21 -9.54 8.10
C ILE A 587 12.48 -9.66 6.77
N GLU A 588 12.12 -8.54 6.14
CA GLU A 588 11.43 -8.53 4.84
C GLU A 588 12.28 -9.23 3.76
N THR A 589 13.57 -8.91 3.71
CA THR A 589 14.53 -9.54 2.78
C THR A 589 14.49 -11.07 2.90
N LEU A 590 14.42 -11.61 4.11
CA LEU A 590 14.47 -13.05 4.34
C LEU A 590 13.11 -13.74 4.18
N ILE A 591 12.00 -13.04 4.40
CA ILE A 591 10.65 -13.56 4.16
C ILE A 591 10.38 -13.67 2.65
N ASP A 592 10.86 -12.70 1.86
CA ASP A 592 10.65 -12.65 0.42
C ASP A 592 11.63 -13.54 -0.38
N LEU A 593 12.61 -14.18 0.26
CA LEU A 593 13.41 -15.28 -0.33
C LEU A 593 12.55 -16.53 -0.51
#